data_AF-Q5N8P5-F1
#
_entry.id   AF-Q5N8P5-F1
#
_cell.length_a   1.000
_cell.length_b   1.000
_cell.length_c   1.000
_cell.angle_alpha   90.00
_cell.angle_beta   90.00
_cell.angle_gamma   90.00
#
_symmetry.space_group_name_H-M   'P 1'
#
loop_
_entity.id
_entity.type
_entity.pdbx_description
1 polymer ?
#
loop_
_entity_poly.entity_id
_entity_poly.type
_entity_poly.pdbx_seq_one_letter_code
_entity_poly.pdbx_strand_id
1 'polypeptide(L)'
;MEILPKLYRAARHAYSNSAAAKDGPLMEIDLMRHSKALLILCPDMLTAWNSRKMVLSVNYDFTKLKDELQLCALILSCSPKNESTWSHRRWVIKKVSEHNQDVSELIERESVLVKEIAEKSKMNYRAWRHRCWLIPYMTREQVLNELKKSTRWNELHVADNCCFHYRRSLLLALLDSCHVEDTEDSLDRKSEVHLLWKVCCISLESIPASLWFPLCHLSLCFSLYICYKGETRLCIFFREYARSARLCILFYFTNIDFSGA
;
A
#
# COMPACT_ATOMS: atom_id res chain seq x y z
N MET A 1 -3.24 -6.52 39.97
CA MET A 1 -3.15 -6.70 38.50
C MET A 1 -2.33 -5.51 37.94
N GLU A 2 -0.98 -5.55 38.04
CA GLU A 2 -0.13 -4.34 37.86
C GLU A 2 1.18 -4.60 37.08
N ILE A 3 1.27 -5.72 36.37
CA ILE A 3 2.53 -6.17 35.76
C ILE A 3 2.91 -5.30 34.56
N LEU A 4 1.96 -4.93 33.71
CA LEU A 4 2.24 -4.19 32.47
C LEU A 4 2.85 -2.80 32.72
N PRO A 5 2.35 -1.95 33.64
CA PRO A 5 3.00 -0.68 33.98
C PRO A 5 4.40 -0.86 34.60
N LYS A 6 4.65 -1.95 35.33
CA LYS A 6 5.98 -2.27 35.88
C LYS A 6 6.96 -2.66 34.78
N LEU A 7 6.53 -3.53 33.86
CA LEU A 7 7.32 -3.91 32.68
C LEU A 7 7.65 -2.71 31.80
N TYR A 8 6.67 -1.84 31.53
CA TYR A 8 6.89 -0.63 30.75
C TYR A 8 7.91 0.31 31.41
N ARG A 9 7.79 0.55 32.72
CA ARG A 9 8.76 1.38 33.46
C ARG A 9 10.17 0.77 33.42
N ALA A 10 10.29 -0.54 33.60
CA ALA A 10 11.57 -1.24 33.52
C ALA A 10 12.19 -1.14 32.11
N ALA A 11 11.40 -1.41 31.06
CA ALA A 11 11.85 -1.31 29.67
C ALA A 11 12.26 0.12 29.30
N ARG A 12 11.49 1.12 29.72
CA ARG A 12 11.80 2.54 29.49
C ARG A 12 13.08 2.95 30.20
N HIS A 13 13.27 2.55 31.45
CA HIS A 13 14.49 2.86 32.22
C HIS A 13 15.73 2.21 31.58
N ALA A 14 15.64 0.93 31.21
CA ALA A 14 16.73 0.24 30.53
C ALA A 14 17.08 0.90 29.19
N TYR A 15 16.07 1.28 28.40
CA TYR A 15 16.26 2.03 27.15
C TYR A 15 16.92 3.39 27.39
N SER A 16 16.44 4.18 28.35
CA SER A 16 17.01 5.50 28.67
C SER A 16 18.47 5.40 29.11
N ASN A 17 18.82 4.39 29.89
CA ASN A 17 20.21 4.17 30.31
C ASN A 17 21.11 3.79 29.13
N SER A 18 20.67 2.89 28.27
CA SER A 18 21.43 2.53 27.06
C SER A 18 21.54 3.70 26.07
N ALA A 19 20.52 4.56 25.98
CA ALA A 19 20.53 5.72 25.09
C ALA A 19 21.40 6.88 25.61
N ALA A 20 21.62 6.97 26.92
CA ALA A 20 22.42 8.04 27.55
C ALA A 20 23.91 7.72 27.69
N ALA A 21 24.26 6.44 27.61
CA ALA A 21 25.64 6.01 27.75
C ALA A 21 26.45 6.35 26.48
N LYS A 22 27.76 6.61 26.65
CA LYS A 22 28.65 7.09 25.57
C LYS A 22 29.46 5.94 24.94
N ASP A 23 29.33 5.80 23.63
CA ASP A 23 30.06 5.02 22.60
C ASP A 23 30.67 3.64 22.92
N GLY A 24 30.16 2.61 22.24
CA GLY A 24 30.77 1.27 22.11
C GLY A 24 29.86 0.24 21.40
N PRO A 25 30.39 -0.84 20.78
CA PRO A 25 29.57 -1.85 20.07
C PRO A 25 28.58 -2.62 20.97
N LEU A 26 28.96 -2.85 22.23
CA LEU A 26 28.09 -3.45 23.25
C LEU A 26 26.85 -2.59 23.53
N MET A 27 27.00 -1.26 23.40
CA MET A 27 25.90 -0.31 23.59
C MET A 27 24.82 -0.47 22.52
N GLU A 28 25.21 -0.63 21.26
CA GLU A 28 24.26 -0.77 20.15
C GLU A 28 23.40 -2.01 20.33
N ILE A 29 24.01 -3.12 20.76
CA ILE A 29 23.30 -4.37 21.05
C ILE A 29 22.27 -4.17 22.16
N ASP A 30 22.66 -3.55 23.27
CA ASP A 30 21.75 -3.29 24.39
C ASP A 30 20.67 -2.27 24.04
N LEU A 31 21.01 -1.22 23.28
CA LEU A 31 20.05 -0.24 22.78
C LEU A 31 19.01 -0.91 21.88
N MET A 32 19.43 -1.78 20.95
CA MET A 32 18.53 -2.55 20.09
C MET A 32 17.69 -3.55 20.90
N ARG A 33 18.24 -4.17 21.93
CA ARG A 33 17.49 -5.08 22.82
C ARG A 33 16.43 -4.35 23.63
N HIS A 34 16.80 -3.27 24.32
CA HIS A 34 15.89 -2.52 25.20
C HIS A 34 14.84 -1.75 24.41
N SER A 35 15.20 -1.15 23.26
CA SER A 35 14.22 -0.51 22.37
C SER A 35 13.21 -1.52 21.81
N LYS A 36 13.62 -2.76 21.49
CA LYS A 36 12.71 -3.83 21.06
C LYS A 36 11.68 -4.15 22.15
N ALA A 37 12.13 -4.37 23.38
CA ALA A 37 11.24 -4.61 24.52
C ALA A 37 10.27 -3.44 24.75
N LEU A 38 10.77 -2.20 24.68
CA LEU A 38 9.94 -1.00 24.83
C LEU A 38 8.88 -0.89 23.72
N LEU A 39 9.24 -1.15 22.47
CA LEU A 39 8.33 -1.05 21.33
C LEU A 39 7.26 -2.14 21.28
N ILE A 40 7.57 -3.35 21.79
CA ILE A 40 6.55 -4.40 21.97
C ILE A 40 5.48 -3.95 22.97
N LEU A 41 5.85 -3.19 24.00
CA LEU A 41 4.92 -2.67 25.01
C LEU A 41 4.25 -1.35 24.59
N CYS A 42 4.96 -0.50 23.87
CA CYS A 42 4.51 0.84 23.45
C CYS A 42 5.08 1.18 22.06
N PRO A 43 4.39 0.80 20.98
CA PRO A 43 4.90 0.97 19.61
C PRO A 43 4.87 2.42 19.11
N ASP A 44 4.23 3.33 19.84
CA ASP A 44 4.18 4.76 19.52
C ASP A 44 5.39 5.55 20.03
N MET A 45 6.37 4.88 20.64
CA MET A 45 7.60 5.51 21.08
C MET A 45 8.53 5.82 19.88
N LEU A 46 8.32 6.97 19.26
CA LEU A 46 9.08 7.42 18.08
C LEU A 46 10.59 7.54 18.34
N THR A 47 10.99 7.94 19.54
CA THR A 47 12.41 8.03 19.92
C THR A 47 13.10 6.67 19.84
N ALA A 48 12.44 5.60 20.31
CA ALA A 48 12.95 4.25 20.22
C ALA A 48 13.09 3.80 18.77
N TRP A 49 12.10 4.05 17.91
CA TRP A 49 12.22 3.79 16.46
C TRP A 49 13.40 4.54 15.83
N ASN A 50 13.58 5.82 16.18
CA ASN A 50 14.68 6.62 15.65
C ASN A 50 16.05 6.11 16.11
N SER A 51 16.20 5.73 17.39
CA SER A 51 17.43 5.10 17.89
C SER A 51 17.79 3.83 17.11
N ARG A 52 16.79 2.98 16.78
CA ARG A 52 17.02 1.80 15.93
C ARG A 52 17.49 2.19 14.53
N LYS A 53 16.87 3.19 13.91
CA LYS A 53 17.29 3.70 12.59
C LYS A 53 18.73 4.21 12.62
N MET A 54 19.14 4.90 13.69
CA MET A 54 20.52 5.39 13.83
C MET A 54 21.51 4.22 13.82
N VAL A 55 21.30 3.21 14.66
CA VAL A 55 22.16 2.01 14.72
C VAL A 55 22.21 1.29 13.36
N LEU A 56 21.05 1.09 12.72
CA LEU A 56 20.95 0.38 11.45
C LEU A 56 21.45 1.18 10.25
N SER A 57 21.68 2.49 10.40
CA SER A 57 22.21 3.34 9.33
C SER A 57 23.73 3.38 9.28
N VAL A 58 24.42 2.93 10.35
CA VAL A 58 25.89 2.94 10.42
C VAL A 58 26.49 1.92 9.45
N ASN A 59 26.02 0.67 9.53
CA ASN A 59 26.50 -0.43 8.70
C ASN A 59 25.31 -1.19 8.11
N TYR A 60 25.32 -1.39 6.79
CA TYR A 60 24.31 -2.21 6.14
C TYR A 60 24.43 -3.67 6.59
N ASP A 61 23.35 -4.20 7.13
CA ASP A 61 23.24 -5.61 7.55
C ASP A 61 21.82 -6.09 7.25
N PHE A 62 21.69 -6.88 6.16
CA PHE A 62 20.41 -7.40 5.73
C PHE A 62 19.73 -8.28 6.77
N THR A 63 20.51 -9.01 7.59
CA THR A 63 19.98 -9.89 8.64
C THR A 63 19.27 -9.05 9.70
N LYS A 64 19.91 -7.94 10.13
CA LYS A 64 19.28 -7.01 11.08
C LYS A 64 18.04 -6.34 10.50
N LEU A 65 18.04 -5.98 9.21
CA LEU A 65 16.85 -5.42 8.56
C LEU A 65 15.71 -6.45 8.47
N LYS A 66 16.01 -7.72 8.23
CA LYS A 66 15.02 -8.81 8.28
C LYS A 66 14.43 -8.97 9.68
N ASP A 67 15.24 -8.88 10.72
CA ASP A 67 14.77 -8.88 12.12
C ASP A 67 13.86 -7.68 12.42
N GLU A 68 14.13 -6.51 11.86
CA GLU A 68 13.22 -5.35 11.98
C GLU A 68 11.86 -5.63 11.32
N LEU A 69 11.85 -6.23 10.12
CA LEU A 69 10.59 -6.60 9.46
C LEU A 69 9.79 -7.61 10.30
N GLN A 70 10.45 -8.54 10.97
CA GLN A 70 9.80 -9.47 11.90
C GLN A 70 9.26 -8.76 13.15
N LEU A 71 10.02 -7.81 13.72
CA LEU A 71 9.56 -6.99 14.84
C LEU A 71 8.32 -6.17 14.45
N CYS A 72 8.33 -5.53 13.29
CA CYS A 72 7.17 -4.81 12.77
C CYS A 72 5.97 -5.73 12.58
N ALA A 73 6.17 -6.94 12.03
CA ALA A 73 5.10 -7.92 11.84
C ALA A 73 4.48 -8.35 13.18
N LEU A 74 5.31 -8.62 14.19
CA LEU A 74 4.87 -8.93 15.55
C LEU A 74 4.02 -7.80 16.13
N ILE A 75 4.53 -6.56 16.08
CA ILE A 75 3.81 -5.40 16.61
C ILE A 75 2.48 -5.18 15.87
N LEU A 76 2.46 -5.31 14.55
CA LEU A 76 1.25 -5.17 13.73
C LEU A 76 0.23 -6.28 13.98
N SER A 77 0.65 -7.47 14.41
CA SER A 77 -0.27 -8.54 14.80
C SER A 77 -1.10 -8.18 16.04
N CYS A 78 -0.53 -7.38 16.95
CA CYS A 78 -1.23 -6.87 18.15
C CYS A 78 -1.91 -5.51 17.90
N SER A 79 -1.27 -4.65 17.10
CA SER A 79 -1.66 -3.26 16.86
C SER A 79 -1.70 -2.95 15.35
N PRO A 80 -2.66 -3.52 14.59
CA PRO A 80 -2.65 -3.52 13.13
C PRO A 80 -2.78 -2.13 12.47
N LYS A 81 -3.23 -1.14 13.24
CA LYS A 81 -3.40 0.26 12.80
C LYS A 81 -2.29 1.19 13.32
N ASN A 82 -1.18 0.67 13.83
CA ASN A 82 -0.09 1.51 14.35
C ASN A 82 0.72 2.16 13.22
N GLU A 83 0.67 3.49 13.10
CA GLU A 83 1.35 4.21 12.01
C GLU A 83 2.87 4.23 12.16
N SER A 84 3.38 4.36 13.38
CA SER A 84 4.82 4.38 13.67
C SER A 84 5.50 3.11 13.15
N THR A 85 4.85 1.97 13.37
CA THR A 85 5.31 0.65 12.91
C THR A 85 5.26 0.53 11.39
N TRP A 86 4.17 0.96 10.74
CA TRP A 86 4.08 1.00 9.27
C TRP A 86 5.15 1.92 8.67
N SER A 87 5.39 3.08 9.28
CA SER A 87 6.42 4.03 8.87
C SER A 87 7.82 3.45 8.97
N HIS A 88 8.14 2.79 10.09
CA HIS A 88 9.42 2.09 10.24
C HIS A 88 9.58 0.94 9.24
N ARG A 89 8.52 0.15 9.01
CA ARG A 89 8.52 -0.93 8.02
C ARG A 89 8.86 -0.43 6.62
N ARG A 90 8.23 0.67 6.18
CA ARG A 90 8.54 1.32 4.89
C ARG A 90 9.98 1.82 4.82
N TRP A 91 10.49 2.38 5.91
CA TRP A 91 11.89 2.80 6.00
C TRP A 91 12.86 1.63 5.80
N VAL A 92 12.59 0.47 6.43
CA VAL A 92 13.39 -0.75 6.27
C VAL A 92 13.35 -1.25 4.82
N ILE A 93 12.16 -1.34 4.22
CA ILE A 93 12.00 -1.79 2.82
C ILE A 93 12.76 -0.86 1.86
N LYS A 94 12.66 0.46 2.06
CA LYS A 94 13.41 1.43 1.28
C LYS A 94 14.92 1.19 1.41
N LYS A 95 15.43 0.97 2.62
CA LYS A 95 16.84 0.65 2.86
C LYS A 95 17.30 -0.63 2.16
N VAL A 96 16.47 -1.67 2.16
CA VAL A 96 16.74 -2.91 1.42
C VAL A 96 16.78 -2.65 -0.08
N SER A 97 15.83 -1.87 -0.62
CA SER A 97 15.77 -1.55 -2.05
C SER A 97 16.97 -0.75 -2.55
N GLU A 98 17.53 0.14 -1.72
CA GLU A 98 18.73 0.93 -2.05
C GLU A 98 19.98 0.06 -2.28
N HIS A 99 19.98 -1.19 -1.79
CA HIS A 99 21.13 -2.10 -1.88
C HIS A 99 20.91 -3.27 -2.85
N ASN A 100 19.90 -3.19 -3.74
CA ASN A 100 19.61 -4.15 -4.82
C ASN A 100 19.54 -5.63 -4.39
N GLN A 101 19.13 -5.91 -3.14
CA GLN A 101 18.81 -7.27 -2.71
C GLN A 101 17.41 -7.67 -3.21
N ASP A 102 17.01 -8.93 -3.02
CA ASP A 102 15.76 -9.52 -3.54
C ASP A 102 14.49 -8.78 -3.07
N VAL A 103 14.23 -7.62 -3.69
CA VAL A 103 13.04 -6.79 -3.46
C VAL A 103 11.81 -7.58 -3.90
N SER A 104 11.91 -8.38 -4.96
CA SER A 104 10.79 -9.15 -5.49
C SER A 104 10.20 -10.11 -4.44
N GLU A 105 11.04 -10.95 -3.83
CA GLU A 105 10.60 -11.86 -2.76
C GLU A 105 10.06 -11.09 -1.54
N LEU A 106 10.71 -9.99 -1.19
CA LEU A 106 10.26 -9.13 -0.10
C LEU A 106 8.84 -8.59 -0.36
N ILE A 107 8.55 -8.11 -1.57
CA ILE A 107 7.22 -7.61 -1.93
C ILE A 107 6.14 -8.69 -1.86
N GLU A 108 6.44 -9.92 -2.29
CA GLU A 108 5.49 -11.04 -2.15
C GLU A 108 5.20 -11.34 -0.67
N ARG A 109 6.23 -11.35 0.20
CA ARG A 109 6.04 -11.50 1.65
C ARG A 109 5.22 -10.36 2.26
N GLU A 110 5.46 -9.12 1.81
CA GLU A 110 4.66 -7.96 2.23
C GLU A 110 3.19 -8.09 1.82
N SER A 111 2.93 -8.59 0.62
CA SER A 111 1.57 -8.82 0.13
C SER A 111 0.80 -9.81 0.99
N VAL A 112 1.46 -10.92 1.39
CA VAL A 112 0.88 -11.91 2.31
C VAL A 112 0.59 -11.29 3.68
N LEU A 113 1.55 -10.57 4.27
CA LEU A 113 1.38 -9.92 5.56
C LEU A 113 0.18 -8.94 5.57
N VAL A 114 0.08 -8.09 4.56
CA VAL A 114 -1.02 -7.12 4.49
C VAL A 114 -2.37 -7.83 4.35
N LYS A 115 -2.43 -8.90 3.55
CA LYS A 115 -3.64 -9.71 3.42
C LYS A 115 -4.07 -10.26 4.78
N GLU A 116 -3.18 -10.89 5.52
CA GLU A 116 -3.48 -11.42 6.87
C GLU A 116 -3.96 -10.34 7.85
N ILE A 117 -3.33 -9.16 7.81
CA ILE A 117 -3.74 -8.02 8.64
C ILE A 117 -5.12 -7.50 8.24
N ALA A 118 -5.41 -7.43 6.94
CA ALA A 118 -6.70 -6.97 6.42
C ALA A 118 -7.84 -7.95 6.77
N GLU A 119 -7.56 -9.26 6.77
CA GLU A 119 -8.53 -10.29 7.19
C GLU A 119 -8.89 -10.16 8.68
N LYS A 120 -7.90 -9.86 9.53
CA LYS A 120 -8.08 -9.73 10.98
C LYS A 120 -8.64 -8.37 11.39
N SER A 121 -8.42 -7.32 10.59
CA SER A 121 -8.76 -5.93 10.93
C SER A 121 -9.54 -5.27 9.79
N LYS A 122 -10.87 -5.30 9.90
CA LYS A 122 -11.76 -4.69 8.91
C LYS A 122 -11.43 -3.21 8.72
N MET A 123 -11.51 -2.76 7.47
CA MET A 123 -11.27 -1.38 7.04
C MET A 123 -9.90 -0.82 7.47
N ASN A 124 -8.85 -1.65 7.40
CA ASN A 124 -7.50 -1.19 7.71
C ASN A 124 -6.88 -0.42 6.54
N TYR A 125 -7.27 0.85 6.41
CA TYR A 125 -6.72 1.77 5.40
C TYR A 125 -5.19 1.84 5.43
N ARG A 126 -4.54 1.70 6.59
CA ARG A 126 -3.07 1.78 6.68
C ARG A 126 -2.38 0.61 5.97
N ALA A 127 -2.96 -0.59 6.07
CA ALA A 127 -2.45 -1.78 5.40
C ALA A 127 -2.59 -1.64 3.87
N TRP A 128 -3.75 -1.18 3.39
CA TRP A 128 -3.97 -0.90 1.97
C TRP A 128 -3.09 0.24 1.44
N ARG A 129 -2.90 1.31 2.22
CA ARG A 129 -1.99 2.40 1.89
C ARG A 129 -0.54 1.90 1.79
N HIS A 130 -0.14 0.97 2.64
CA HIS A 130 1.17 0.32 2.55
C HIS A 130 1.32 -0.46 1.23
N ARG A 131 0.31 -1.24 0.82
CA ARG A 131 0.33 -1.90 -0.50
C ARG A 131 0.41 -0.92 -1.66
N CYS A 132 -0.36 0.19 -1.63
CA CYS A 132 -0.23 1.24 -2.64
C CYS A 132 1.20 1.81 -2.69
N TRP A 133 1.83 2.01 -1.53
CA TRP A 133 3.20 2.50 -1.43
C TRP A 133 4.24 1.52 -2.00
N LEU A 134 3.95 0.21 -2.01
CA LEU A 134 4.84 -0.81 -2.55
C LEU A 134 4.83 -0.89 -4.08
N ILE A 135 3.83 -0.31 -4.76
CA ILE A 135 3.66 -0.41 -6.22
C ILE A 135 4.91 0.01 -7.01
N PRO A 136 5.63 1.10 -6.69
CA PRO A 136 6.84 1.48 -7.41
C PRO A 136 7.99 0.46 -7.31
N TYR A 137 7.92 -0.49 -6.38
CA TYR A 137 8.91 -1.55 -6.19
C TYR A 137 8.52 -2.87 -6.88
N MET A 138 7.33 -2.92 -7.50
CA MET A 138 6.81 -4.12 -8.16
C MET A 138 7.25 -4.17 -9.63
N THR A 139 7.51 -5.38 -10.12
CA THR A 139 7.58 -5.64 -11.56
C THR A 139 6.18 -5.63 -12.18
N ARG A 140 6.10 -5.48 -13.53
CA ARG A 140 4.82 -5.57 -14.25
C ARG A 140 4.08 -6.87 -13.95
N GLU A 141 4.79 -8.00 -13.91
CA GLU A 141 4.22 -9.31 -13.59
C GLU A 141 3.60 -9.33 -12.18
N GLN A 142 4.30 -8.78 -11.19
CA GLN A 142 3.78 -8.66 -9.83
C GLN A 142 2.53 -7.79 -9.76
N VAL A 143 2.49 -6.67 -10.50
CA VAL A 143 1.29 -5.80 -10.57
C VAL A 143 0.10 -6.55 -11.17
N LEU A 144 0.31 -7.33 -12.24
CA LEU A 144 -0.74 -8.18 -12.83
C LEU A 144 -1.22 -9.27 -11.85
N ASN A 145 -0.29 -9.90 -11.12
CA ASN A 145 -0.62 -10.89 -10.09
C ASN A 145 -1.45 -10.27 -8.95
N GLU A 146 -1.08 -9.07 -8.49
CA GLU A 146 -1.83 -8.31 -7.48
C GLU A 146 -3.24 -7.94 -7.94
N LEU A 147 -3.42 -7.58 -9.22
CA LEU A 147 -4.76 -7.36 -9.79
C LEU A 147 -5.61 -8.63 -9.76
N LYS A 148 -5.04 -9.79 -10.12
CA LYS A 148 -5.73 -11.08 -10.04
C LYS A 148 -6.11 -11.43 -8.60
N LYS A 149 -5.16 -11.32 -7.66
CA LYS A 149 -5.38 -11.59 -6.22
C LYS A 149 -6.47 -10.67 -5.62
N SER A 150 -6.46 -9.39 -5.97
CA SER A 150 -7.43 -8.41 -5.47
C SER A 150 -8.83 -8.58 -6.06
N THR A 151 -8.99 -9.19 -7.24
CA THR A 151 -10.31 -9.53 -7.79
C THR A 151 -11.02 -10.52 -6.86
N ARG A 152 -10.35 -11.62 -6.51
CA ARG A 152 -10.86 -12.61 -5.56
C ARG A 152 -11.16 -12.02 -4.18
N TRP A 153 -10.35 -11.06 -3.73
CA TRP A 153 -10.62 -10.35 -2.48
C TRP A 153 -11.94 -9.58 -2.52
N ASN A 154 -12.20 -8.84 -3.61
CA ASN A 154 -13.38 -8.00 -3.75
C ASN A 154 -14.67 -8.80 -3.90
N GLU A 155 -14.61 -9.97 -4.55
CA GLU A 155 -15.74 -10.91 -4.61
C GLU A 155 -16.22 -11.32 -3.20
N LEU A 156 -15.28 -11.43 -2.25
CA LEU A 156 -15.57 -11.76 -0.85
C LEU A 156 -15.85 -10.52 0.02
N HIS A 157 -15.29 -9.35 -0.34
CA HIS A 157 -15.33 -8.12 0.45
C HIS A 157 -15.85 -6.93 -0.36
N VAL A 158 -17.09 -7.04 -0.85
CA VAL A 158 -17.72 -6.06 -1.76
C VAL A 158 -17.80 -4.62 -1.22
N ALA A 159 -17.70 -4.43 0.09
CA ALA A 159 -17.74 -3.12 0.75
C ALA A 159 -16.34 -2.56 1.10
N ASP A 160 -15.25 -3.25 0.76
CA ASP A 160 -13.89 -2.79 1.05
C ASP A 160 -13.39 -1.76 0.01
N ASN A 161 -13.79 -0.51 0.23
CA ASN A 161 -13.39 0.63 -0.59
C ASN A 161 -11.87 0.80 -0.72
N CYS A 162 -11.11 0.35 0.29
CA CYS A 162 -9.66 0.49 0.29
C CYS A 162 -9.01 -0.46 -0.73
N CYS A 163 -9.56 -1.68 -0.90
CA CYS A 163 -9.10 -2.60 -1.92
C CYS A 163 -9.38 -2.07 -3.34
N PHE A 164 -10.56 -1.47 -3.55
CA PHE A 164 -10.86 -0.85 -4.85
C PHE A 164 -9.93 0.33 -5.17
N HIS A 165 -9.59 1.16 -4.18
CA HIS A 165 -8.57 2.19 -4.35
C HIS A 165 -7.21 1.59 -4.74
N TYR A 166 -6.80 0.50 -4.08
CA TYR A 166 -5.55 -0.20 -4.42
C TYR A 166 -5.54 -0.70 -5.87
N ARG A 167 -6.63 -1.31 -6.34
CA ARG A 167 -6.78 -1.76 -7.73
C ARG A 167 -6.61 -0.63 -8.73
N ARG A 168 -7.17 0.55 -8.45
CA ARG A 168 -6.94 1.74 -9.29
C ARG A 168 -5.47 2.11 -9.35
N SER A 169 -4.79 2.12 -8.22
CA SER A 169 -3.35 2.41 -8.20
C SER A 169 -2.55 1.41 -9.03
N LEU A 170 -2.90 0.12 -9.01
CA LEU A 170 -2.26 -0.91 -9.84
C LEU A 170 -2.50 -0.67 -11.33
N LEU A 171 -3.74 -0.36 -11.73
CA LEU A 171 -4.09 -0.09 -13.14
C LEU A 171 -3.38 1.17 -13.67
N LEU A 172 -3.29 2.22 -12.85
CA LEU A 172 -2.53 3.42 -13.19
C LEU A 172 -1.04 3.11 -13.38
N ALA A 173 -0.45 2.30 -12.51
CA ALA A 173 0.95 1.90 -12.65
C ALA A 173 1.21 1.10 -13.93
N LEU A 174 0.27 0.23 -14.35
CA LEU A 174 0.37 -0.45 -15.65
C LEU A 174 0.30 0.52 -16.82
N LEU A 175 -0.61 1.50 -16.78
CA LEU A 175 -0.70 2.53 -17.84
C LEU A 175 0.58 3.36 -17.93
N ASP A 176 1.10 3.82 -16.79
CA ASP A 176 2.32 4.61 -16.74
C ASP A 176 3.52 3.82 -17.31
N SER A 177 3.58 2.50 -17.07
CA SER A 177 4.59 1.63 -17.68
C SER A 177 4.47 1.50 -19.21
N CYS A 178 3.27 1.65 -19.78
CA CYS A 178 3.06 1.56 -21.23
C CYS A 178 3.49 2.83 -21.98
N HIS A 179 3.60 3.98 -21.31
CA HIS A 179 3.96 5.26 -21.94
C HIS A 179 5.46 5.45 -22.15
N VAL A 180 6.30 4.61 -21.55
CA VAL A 180 7.77 4.73 -21.63
C VAL A 180 8.31 4.09 -22.92
N GLU A 181 7.54 3.23 -23.57
CA GLU A 181 7.96 2.44 -24.72
C GLU A 181 7.03 2.69 -25.92
N ASP A 182 7.18 3.79 -26.68
CA ASP A 182 6.36 4.05 -27.89
C ASP A 182 6.72 3.08 -29.03
N THR A 183 6.20 1.84 -28.94
CA THR A 183 6.37 0.75 -29.91
C THR A 183 5.01 0.09 -30.19
N GLU A 184 4.87 -0.76 -31.22
CA GLU A 184 3.63 -1.50 -31.49
C GLU A 184 3.14 -2.33 -30.29
N ASP A 185 4.07 -2.85 -29.48
CA ASP A 185 3.79 -3.57 -28.24
C ASP A 185 3.07 -2.69 -27.19
N SER A 186 3.28 -1.37 -27.21
CA SER A 186 2.59 -0.43 -26.31
C SER A 186 1.09 -0.33 -26.57
N LEU A 187 0.67 -0.43 -27.83
CA LEU A 187 -0.75 -0.40 -28.22
C LEU A 187 -1.47 -1.66 -27.74
N ASP A 188 -0.82 -2.81 -27.83
CA ASP A 188 -1.35 -4.07 -27.32
C ASP A 188 -1.45 -4.04 -25.79
N ARG A 189 -0.39 -3.61 -25.10
CA ARG A 189 -0.39 -3.47 -23.63
C ARG A 189 -1.41 -2.45 -23.13
N LYS A 190 -1.65 -1.33 -23.83
CA LYS A 190 -2.73 -0.38 -23.49
C LYS A 190 -4.11 -1.01 -23.64
N SER A 191 -4.31 -1.81 -24.69
CA SER A 191 -5.55 -2.54 -24.94
C SER A 191 -5.81 -3.60 -23.86
N GLU A 192 -4.78 -4.31 -23.41
CA GLU A 192 -4.81 -5.25 -22.29
C GLU A 192 -5.26 -4.55 -20.99
N VAL A 193 -4.63 -3.42 -20.63
CA VAL A 193 -4.97 -2.67 -19.42
C VAL A 193 -6.42 -2.17 -19.48
N HIS A 194 -6.89 -1.77 -20.66
CA HIS A 194 -8.28 -1.38 -20.88
C HIS A 194 -9.27 -2.55 -20.71
N LEU A 195 -8.94 -3.73 -21.21
CA LEU A 195 -9.72 -4.95 -20.99
C LEU A 195 -9.80 -5.28 -19.49
N LEU A 196 -8.68 -5.22 -18.78
CA LEU A 196 -8.63 -5.42 -17.33
C LEU A 196 -9.48 -4.38 -16.58
N TRP A 197 -9.46 -3.12 -17.04
CA TRP A 197 -10.32 -2.07 -16.51
C TRP A 197 -11.81 -2.38 -16.73
N LYS A 198 -12.20 -2.78 -17.95
CA LYS A 198 -13.58 -3.19 -18.26
C LYS A 198 -14.05 -4.34 -17.38
N VAL A 199 -13.22 -5.37 -17.20
CA VAL A 199 -13.54 -6.50 -16.31
C VAL A 199 -13.71 -6.02 -14.88
N CYS A 200 -12.85 -5.12 -14.39
CA CYS A 200 -13.04 -4.51 -13.08
C CYS A 200 -14.40 -3.85 -12.96
N CYS A 201 -14.78 -3.00 -13.93
CA CYS A 201 -16.07 -2.32 -13.99
C CYS A 201 -17.27 -3.28 -13.97
N ILE A 202 -17.24 -4.37 -14.76
CA ILE A 202 -18.32 -5.36 -14.80
C ILE A 202 -18.45 -6.09 -13.45
N SER A 203 -17.34 -6.43 -12.79
CA SER A 203 -17.38 -6.98 -11.43
C SER A 203 -18.01 -6.02 -10.41
N LEU A 204 -18.06 -4.71 -10.69
CA LEU A 204 -18.75 -3.70 -9.86
C LEU A 204 -20.26 -3.67 -10.11
N GLU A 205 -20.73 -4.01 -11.31
CA GLU A 205 -22.16 -4.06 -11.67
C GLU A 205 -22.91 -5.17 -10.91
N SER A 206 -22.17 -6.15 -10.40
CA SER A 206 -22.68 -7.25 -9.56
C SER A 206 -22.95 -6.82 -8.10
N ILE A 207 -22.56 -5.59 -7.72
CA ILE A 207 -22.64 -5.08 -6.35
C ILE A 207 -23.96 -4.30 -6.15
N PRO A 208 -24.71 -4.53 -5.06
CA PRO A 208 -25.98 -3.86 -4.79
C PRO A 208 -25.89 -2.32 -4.85
N ALA A 209 -26.92 -1.69 -5.41
CA ALA A 209 -27.07 -0.23 -5.60
C ALA A 209 -26.72 0.62 -4.36
N SER A 210 -26.93 0.09 -3.16
CA SER A 210 -26.64 0.75 -1.88
C SER A 210 -25.15 0.93 -1.57
N LEU A 211 -24.25 0.25 -2.29
CA LEU A 211 -22.80 0.31 -2.14
C LEU A 211 -22.11 1.03 -3.32
N TRP A 212 -22.87 1.76 -4.15
CA TRP A 212 -22.39 2.36 -5.41
C TRP A 212 -21.53 3.61 -5.28
N PHE A 213 -21.60 4.33 -4.17
CA PHE A 213 -20.92 5.62 -4.01
C PHE A 213 -19.39 5.58 -4.19
N PRO A 214 -18.67 4.59 -3.64
CA PRO A 214 -17.23 4.41 -3.88
C PRO A 214 -16.91 3.97 -5.32
N LEU A 215 -17.85 3.28 -5.98
CA LEU A 215 -17.72 2.67 -7.30
C LEU A 215 -17.75 3.71 -8.43
N CYS A 216 -18.54 4.78 -8.27
CA CYS A 216 -18.57 5.90 -9.22
C CYS A 216 -17.25 6.67 -9.26
N HIS A 217 -16.54 6.84 -8.13
CA HIS A 217 -15.30 7.62 -8.10
C HIS A 217 -14.15 6.94 -8.86
N LEU A 218 -14.12 5.61 -8.88
CA LEU A 218 -13.14 4.84 -9.64
C LEU A 218 -13.35 4.94 -11.14
N SER A 219 -14.60 4.76 -11.58
CA SER A 219 -15.00 4.94 -12.98
C SER A 219 -14.79 6.37 -13.45
N LEU A 220 -15.20 7.36 -12.66
CA LEU A 220 -15.09 8.77 -13.02
C LEU A 220 -13.63 9.22 -13.09
N CYS A 221 -12.80 8.89 -12.09
CA CYS A 221 -11.42 9.38 -12.04
C CYS A 221 -10.47 8.70 -13.04
N PHE A 222 -10.75 7.47 -13.47
CA PHE A 222 -9.97 6.82 -14.52
C PHE A 222 -10.38 7.33 -15.91
N SER A 223 -11.68 7.51 -16.16
CA SER A 223 -12.16 8.15 -17.37
C SER A 223 -11.70 9.61 -17.49
N LEU A 224 -11.63 10.35 -16.39
CA LEU A 224 -11.03 11.69 -16.35
C LEU A 224 -9.52 11.67 -16.61
N TYR A 225 -8.78 10.67 -16.12
CA TYR A 225 -7.34 10.51 -16.41
C TYR A 225 -7.08 10.24 -17.90
N ILE A 226 -7.89 9.38 -18.51
CA ILE A 226 -7.80 9.05 -19.94
C ILE A 226 -8.19 10.26 -20.82
N CYS A 227 -9.31 10.96 -20.54
CA CYS A 227 -9.66 12.16 -21.32
C CYS A 227 -8.66 13.31 -21.04
N TYR A 228 -8.05 13.44 -19.84
CA TYR A 228 -7.02 14.46 -19.55
C TYR A 228 -5.72 14.24 -20.35
N LYS A 229 -5.39 12.99 -20.69
CA LYS A 229 -4.18 12.63 -21.47
C LYS A 229 -4.39 12.64 -22.99
N GLY A 230 -5.54 13.13 -23.48
CA GLY A 230 -5.73 13.49 -24.90
C GLY A 230 -6.15 12.36 -25.85
N GLU A 231 -6.53 11.18 -25.37
CA GLU A 231 -7.00 10.09 -26.24
C GLU A 231 -8.51 10.23 -26.59
N THR A 232 -8.82 11.03 -27.62
CA THR A 232 -10.18 11.38 -28.08
C THR A 232 -11.07 10.19 -28.46
N ARG A 233 -10.50 9.07 -28.93
CA ARG A 233 -11.26 7.86 -29.29
C ARG A 233 -11.92 7.18 -28.08
N LEU A 234 -11.42 7.41 -26.86
CA LEU A 234 -11.94 6.80 -25.63
C LEU A 234 -13.10 7.59 -25.02
N CYS A 235 -13.24 8.89 -25.30
CA CYS A 235 -14.37 9.68 -24.81
C CYS A 235 -15.72 9.30 -25.52
N ILE A 236 -15.68 8.69 -26.72
CA ILE A 236 -16.88 8.16 -27.42
C ILE A 236 -17.43 6.93 -26.71
N PHE A 237 -16.56 6.02 -26.28
CA PHE A 237 -16.97 4.78 -25.61
C PHE A 237 -17.54 5.04 -24.22
N PHE A 238 -17.12 6.13 -23.56
CA PHE A 238 -17.69 6.58 -22.29
C PHE A 238 -19.17 6.95 -22.41
N ARG A 239 -19.59 7.52 -23.56
CA ARG A 239 -21.03 7.75 -23.83
C ARG A 239 -21.82 6.44 -23.91
N GLU A 240 -21.22 5.37 -24.41
CA GLU A 240 -21.89 4.07 -24.48
C GLU A 240 -21.92 3.34 -23.13
N TYR A 241 -20.83 3.39 -22.35
CA TYR A 241 -20.80 2.84 -21.00
C TYR A 241 -21.75 3.59 -20.05
N ALA A 242 -21.79 4.92 -20.12
CA ALA A 242 -22.75 5.75 -19.37
C ALA A 242 -24.22 5.43 -19.73
N ARG A 243 -24.48 5.05 -20.98
CA ARG A 243 -25.80 4.57 -21.43
C ARG A 243 -26.13 3.17 -20.92
N SER A 244 -25.16 2.25 -20.89
CA SER A 244 -25.36 0.86 -20.46
C SER A 244 -25.59 0.72 -18.95
N ALA A 245 -24.88 1.51 -18.14
CA ALA A 245 -24.86 1.34 -16.68
C ALA A 245 -26.03 2.03 -15.92
N ARG A 246 -27.11 2.47 -16.60
CA ARG A 246 -28.23 3.24 -16.00
C ARG A 246 -27.76 4.30 -14.98
N LEU A 247 -26.72 5.03 -15.33
CA LEU A 247 -26.09 5.97 -14.41
C LEU A 247 -26.91 7.26 -14.30
N CYS A 248 -27.42 7.54 -13.09
CA CYS A 248 -27.76 8.89 -12.61
C CYS A 248 -26.51 9.79 -12.50
N ILE A 249 -25.56 9.72 -13.44
CA ILE A 249 -24.39 10.61 -13.55
C ILE A 249 -24.71 11.84 -14.42
N LEU A 250 -25.89 11.87 -15.05
CA LEU A 250 -26.33 12.99 -15.90
C LEU A 250 -26.44 14.34 -15.18
N PHE A 251 -26.48 14.38 -13.84
CA PHE A 251 -26.63 15.66 -13.12
C PHE A 251 -25.33 16.45 -12.92
N TYR A 252 -24.15 15.84 -13.10
CA TYR A 252 -22.86 16.54 -12.91
C TYR A 252 -22.18 16.96 -14.21
N PHE A 253 -22.57 16.41 -15.36
CA PHE A 253 -21.94 16.69 -16.67
C PHE A 253 -22.66 17.75 -17.52
N THR A 254 -23.84 18.23 -17.13
CA THR A 254 -24.55 19.27 -17.92
C THR A 254 -23.94 20.67 -17.80
N ASN A 255 -22.82 20.86 -17.09
CA ASN A 255 -22.20 22.17 -16.86
C ASN A 255 -20.70 22.25 -17.21
N ILE A 256 -20.14 21.31 -17.99
CA ILE A 256 -18.77 21.45 -18.51
C ILE A 256 -18.84 21.59 -20.03
N ASP A 257 -18.78 22.85 -20.49
CA ASP A 257 -18.61 23.21 -21.89
C ASP A 257 -17.23 22.76 -22.39
N PHE A 258 -17.22 21.86 -23.37
CA PHE A 258 -16.04 21.52 -24.18
C PHE A 258 -16.07 22.32 -25.49
N SER A 259 -15.96 23.65 -25.37
CA SER A 259 -15.66 24.52 -26.49
C SER A 259 -14.35 25.26 -26.20
N GLY A 260 -13.24 24.65 -26.57
CA GLY A 260 -11.92 25.29 -26.52
C GLY A 260 -10.75 24.29 -26.52
N ALA A 261 -9.99 24.33 -27.62
CA ALA A 261 -8.73 23.64 -27.93
C ALA A 261 -8.84 22.20 -28.47
#